data_AF-A0A1H6S9L7-F1
#
_entry.id   AF-A0A1H6S9L7-F1
#
_cell.length_a   1.000
_cell.length_b   1.000
_cell.length_c   1.000
_cell.angle_alpha   90.00
_cell.angle_beta   90.00
_cell.angle_gamma   90.00
#
_symmetry.space_group_name_H-M   'P 1'
#
loop_
_entity.id
_entity.type
_entity.pdbx_description
1 polymer ?
#
loop_
_entity_poly.entity_id
_entity_poly.type
_entity_poly.pdbx_seq_one_letter_code
_entity_poly.pdbx_strand_id
1 'polypeptide(L)' 'MPLPYLVIFLSLISLALSACSEVVSGPYDQVEACTERGVVFYQATGNYPSLKEAPYTGRLAEDVAREKCFKNLQAFR' A
#
# COMPACT_ATOMS: atom_id res chain seq x y z
N MET A 1 -32.22 42.28 -8.57
CA MET A 1 -31.04 41.57 -8.06
C MET A 1 -31.49 40.37 -7.22
N PRO A 2 -31.41 39.13 -7.74
CA PRO A 2 -31.30 37.98 -6.85
C PRO A 2 -30.41 36.87 -7.47
N LEU A 3 -29.11 37.15 -7.63
CA LEU A 3 -28.11 36.13 -7.99
C LEU A 3 -27.38 35.43 -6.81
N PRO A 4 -27.45 35.86 -5.52
CA PRO A 4 -26.60 35.25 -4.49
C PRO A 4 -27.15 33.93 -3.92
N TYR A 5 -28.45 33.66 -4.03
CA TYR A 5 -29.07 32.47 -3.44
C TYR A 5 -28.80 31.17 -4.23
N LEU A 6 -28.59 31.29 -5.56
CA LEU A 6 -28.37 30.12 -6.42
C LEU A 6 -26.97 29.52 -6.22
N VAL A 7 -25.99 30.35 -5.85
CA VAL A 7 -24.60 29.93 -5.59
C VAL A 7 -24.48 29.17 -4.26
N ILE A 8 -25.28 29.54 -3.26
CA ILE A 8 -25.27 28.91 -1.92
C ILE A 8 -25.90 27.51 -1.96
N PHE A 9 -26.88 27.28 -2.83
CA PHE A 9 -27.50 25.95 -2.97
C PHE A 9 -26.60 24.94 -3.72
N LEU A 10 -25.77 25.42 -4.66
CA LEU A 10 -24.84 24.57 -5.43
C LEU A 10 -23.61 24.13 -4.64
N SER A 11 -23.19 24.89 -3.62
CA SER A 11 -22.00 24.54 -2.82
C SER A 11 -22.25 23.43 -1.80
N LEU A 12 -23.49 23.26 -1.32
CA LEU A 12 -23.86 22.23 -0.32
C LEU A 12 -23.88 20.79 -0.88
N ILE A 13 -23.99 20.62 -2.20
CA ILE A 13 -24.07 19.29 -2.84
C ILE A 13 -22.69 18.61 -2.95
N SER A 14 -21.60 19.37 -2.90
CA SER A 14 -20.25 18.82 -3.09
C SER A 14 -19.66 18.14 -1.85
N LEU A 15 -20.30 18.26 -0.68
CA LEU A 15 -19.75 17.77 0.60
C LEU A 15 -20.16 16.32 0.93
N ALA A 16 -20.86 15.63 0.04
CA ALA A 16 -21.37 14.27 0.26
C ALA A 16 -20.59 13.15 -0.46
N LEU A 17 -19.60 13.47 -1.30
CA LEU A 17 -18.81 12.45 -2.02
C LEU A 17 -17.47 12.09 -1.38
N SER A 18 -17.14 12.63 -0.20
CA SER A 18 -16.02 12.13 0.59
C SER A 18 -16.44 10.93 1.47
N ALA A 19 -17.24 10.03 0.91
CA ALA A 19 -17.39 8.69 1.46
C ALA A 19 -16.04 8.00 1.22
N CYS A 20 -15.15 8.11 2.23
CA CYS A 20 -13.97 7.29 2.35
C CYS A 20 -14.39 5.86 2.05
N SER A 21 -13.96 5.34 0.90
CA SER A 21 -13.90 3.91 0.71
C SER A 21 -12.87 3.45 1.72
N GLU A 22 -13.33 3.12 2.91
CA GLU A 22 -12.60 2.29 3.84
C GLU A 22 -12.47 0.95 3.11
N VAL A 23 -11.43 0.81 2.29
CA VAL A 23 -11.01 -0.48 1.80
C VAL A 23 -10.66 -1.22 3.08
N VAL A 24 -11.56 -2.08 3.52
CA VAL A 24 -11.29 -3.06 4.57
C VAL A 24 -10.29 -4.03 3.95
N SER A 25 -9.03 -3.58 3.86
CA SER A 25 -7.92 -4.34 3.30
C SER A 25 -7.83 -5.60 4.12
N GLY A 26 -8.18 -6.72 3.51
CA GLY A 26 -8.10 -8.01 4.17
C GLY A 26 -6.67 -8.24 4.66
N PRO A 27 -6.45 -9.17 5.60
CA PRO A 27 -5.10 -9.53 6.04
C PRO A 27 -4.19 -9.92 4.86
N TYR A 28 -4.74 -10.46 3.78
CA TYR A 28 -4.01 -10.75 2.54
C TYR A 28 -3.53 -9.49 1.82
N ASP A 29 -4.40 -8.49 1.62
CA ASP A 29 -4.06 -7.23 0.96
C ASP A 29 -2.95 -6.48 1.71
N GLN A 30 -2.95 -6.57 3.05
CA GLN A 30 -1.90 -5.97 3.88
C GLN A 30 -0.55 -6.69 3.73
N VAL A 31 -0.56 -8.02 3.57
CA VAL A 31 0.66 -8.80 3.29
C VAL A 31 1.19 -8.45 1.91
N GLU A 32 0.33 -8.31 0.91
CA GLU A 32 0.71 -7.94 -0.45
C GLU A 32 1.35 -6.55 -0.49
N ALA A 33 0.72 -5.54 0.10
CA ALA A 33 1.27 -4.19 0.20
C ALA A 33 2.60 -4.13 1.01
N CYS A 34 2.77 -4.99 2.01
CA CYS A 34 4.06 -5.16 2.69
C CYS A 34 5.10 -5.83 1.76
N THR A 35 4.69 -6.83 0.98
CA THR A 35 5.55 -7.59 0.08
C THR A 35 6.09 -6.70 -1.03
N GLU A 36 5.25 -5.85 -1.63
CA GLU A 36 5.65 -4.87 -2.64
C GLU A 36 6.75 -3.94 -2.11
N ARG A 37 6.59 -3.41 -0.89
CA ARG A 37 7.62 -2.60 -0.22
C ARG A 37 8.91 -3.39 -0.01
N GLY A 38 8.80 -4.65 0.38
CA GLY A 38 9.95 -5.56 0.51
C GLY A 38 10.67 -5.80 -0.82
N VAL A 39 9.94 -5.96 -1.92
CA VAL A 39 10.52 -6.09 -3.27
C VAL A 39 11.30 -4.82 -3.64
N VAL A 40 10.72 -3.63 -3.42
CA VAL A 40 11.41 -2.35 -3.66
C VAL A 40 12.67 -2.24 -2.81
N PHE A 41 12.62 -2.64 -1.53
CA PHE A 41 13.80 -2.67 -0.66
C PHE A 41 14.91 -3.59 -1.20
N TYR A 42 14.55 -4.79 -1.66
CA TYR A 42 15.52 -5.72 -2.22
C TYR A 42 16.08 -5.26 -3.57
N GLN A 43 15.29 -4.56 -4.39
CA GLN A 43 15.79 -3.91 -5.59
C GLN A 43 16.81 -2.81 -5.24
N ALA A 44 16.49 -1.95 -4.28
CA ALA A 44 17.36 -0.86 -3.85
C ALA A 44 18.70 -1.35 -3.25
N THR A 45 18.69 -2.50 -2.57
CA THR A 45 19.89 -3.12 -1.99
C THR A 45 20.62 -4.06 -2.96
N GLY A 46 20.16 -4.21 -4.21
CA GLY A 46 20.80 -5.07 -5.20
C GLY A 46 20.60 -6.58 -4.95
N ASN A 47 19.63 -6.96 -4.12
CA ASN A 47 19.25 -8.32 -3.72
C ASN A 47 17.99 -8.83 -4.46
N TYR A 48 17.67 -8.27 -5.63
CA TYR A 48 16.58 -8.70 -6.52
C TYR A 48 17.15 -9.22 -7.86
N PRO A 49 16.56 -10.24 -8.52
CA PRO A 49 15.34 -10.97 -8.14
C PRO A 49 15.54 -12.03 -7.05
N SER A 50 16.79 -12.43 -6.79
CA SER A 50 17.15 -13.39 -5.75
C SER A 50 18.12 -12.74 -4.75
N LEU A 51 17.99 -13.09 -3.47
CA LEU A 51 18.91 -12.61 -2.45
C LEU A 51 20.30 -13.19 -2.68
N LYS A 52 21.32 -12.36 -2.49
CA LYS A 52 22.73 -12.75 -2.62
C LYS A 52 23.34 -13.09 -1.26
N GLU A 53 22.68 -12.66 -0.18
CA GLU A 53 23.21 -12.74 1.17
C GLU A 53 22.52 -13.80 2.04
N ALA A 54 23.32 -14.42 2.91
CA ALA A 54 22.82 -15.36 3.91
C ALA A 54 21.89 -14.63 4.90
N PRO A 55 20.86 -15.30 5.46
CA PRO A 55 20.57 -16.73 5.38
C PRO A 55 19.69 -17.13 4.18
N TYR A 56 19.37 -16.21 3.27
CA TYR A 56 18.39 -16.44 2.21
C TYR A 56 19.00 -16.49 0.80
N THR A 57 20.31 -16.64 0.69
CA THR A 57 21.03 -16.71 -0.59
C THR A 57 20.35 -17.66 -1.57
N GLY A 58 20.10 -17.18 -2.79
CA GLY A 58 19.48 -17.94 -3.88
C GLY A 58 17.95 -18.04 -3.81
N ARG A 59 17.31 -17.63 -2.70
CA ARG A 59 15.84 -17.52 -2.64
C ARG A 59 15.36 -16.28 -3.39
N LEU A 60 14.13 -16.32 -3.90
CA LEU A 60 13.49 -15.16 -4.50
C LEU A 60 13.22 -14.10 -3.43
N ALA A 61 13.56 -12.85 -3.77
CA ALA A 61 13.34 -11.69 -2.92
C ALA A 61 11.86 -11.53 -2.54
N GLU A 62 10.97 -11.80 -3.50
CA GLU A 62 9.52 -11.75 -3.30
C GLU A 62 9.02 -12.80 -2.30
N ASP A 63 9.47 -14.06 -2.41
CA ASP A 63 9.06 -15.12 -1.48
C ASP A 63 9.51 -14.82 -0.05
N VAL A 64 10.73 -14.29 0.10
CA VAL A 64 11.27 -13.91 1.41
C VAL A 64 10.58 -12.67 1.96
N ALA A 65 10.29 -11.68 1.11
CA ALA A 65 9.51 -10.50 1.49
C ALA A 65 8.12 -10.92 1.99
N ARG A 66 7.42 -11.77 1.23
CA ARG A 66 6.10 -12.30 1.59
C ARG A 66 6.13 -13.08 2.89
N GLU A 67 7.12 -13.96 3.08
CA GLU A 67 7.29 -14.72 4.33
C GLU A 67 7.49 -13.80 5.54
N LYS A 68 8.31 -12.75 5.39
CA LYS A 68 8.52 -11.73 6.43
C LYS A 68 7.25 -10.94 6.71
N CYS A 69 6.49 -10.57 5.68
CA CYS A 69 5.25 -9.82 5.81
C CYS A 69 4.12 -10.64 6.44
N PHE A 70 4.03 -11.94 6.15
CA PHE A 70 3.12 -12.84 6.87
C PHE A 70 3.42 -12.92 8.37
N LYS A 71 4.70 -12.82 8.75
CA LYS A 71 5.13 -12.82 10.17
C LYS A 71 4.96 -11.44 10.81
N ASN A 72 5.22 -10.38 10.07
CA ASN A 72 5.14 -8.99 10.51
C ASN A 72 4.86 -8.06 9.33
N LEU A 73 3.65 -7.50 9.27
CA LEU A 73 3.20 -6.55 8.23
C LEU A 73 4.01 -5.25 8.16
N GLN A 74 4.86 -4.99 9.15
CA GLN A 74 5.76 -3.83 9.20
C GLN A 74 7.23 -4.17 8.94
N ALA A 75 7.53 -5.36 8.40
CA ALA A 75 8.90 -5.78 8.11
C ALA A 75 9.67 -4.83 7.16
N PHE A 76 8.94 -4.08 6.31
CA PHE A 76 9.50 -3.17 5.30
C PHE A 76 8.74 -1.83 5.29
N ARG A 77 8.76 -1.13 6.43
CA ARG A 77 8.11 0.18 6.60
C ARG A 77 8.98 1.34 6.15
#